data_AF-A0A1S4A2G7-F1
#
_entry.id   AF-A0A1S4A2G7-F1
#
_cell.length_a   1.000
_cell.length_b   1.000
_cell.length_c   1.000
_cell.angle_alpha   90.00
_cell.angle_beta   90.00
_cell.angle_gamma   90.00
#
_symmetry.space_group_name_H-M   'P 1'
#
loop_
_entity.id
_entity.type
_entity.pdbx_description
1 polymer ?
#
loop_
_entity_poly.entity_id
_entity_poly.type
_entity_poly.pdbx_seq_one_letter_code
_entity_poly.pdbx_strand_id
1 'polypeptide(L)'
;MHDHMLRNCLKVLFPFISSSANKRLVYEEVKKTVERDRSTVKVSELSRHGLMEITRKRVRPSVTFMISEPCACCHGTGRVEALETAYSKIEREICRLLSTMDQKADPENPKSWPRFILRVDQYMSNFLTSGKRTRLAILSSSLKVWLLLKVARGFTKGTFELKPLTGDKEYKNGHETAISVLRPTDPPRKKLTLFPIKKWKSSGK
;
A
#
# COMPACT_ATOMS: atom_id res chain seq x y z
N MET A 1 13.10 16.59 19.26
CA MET A 1 13.10 16.69 17.79
C MET A 1 11.77 16.36 17.10
N HIS A 2 10.70 15.93 17.78
CA HIS A 2 9.43 15.54 17.14
C HIS A 2 8.43 16.69 16.86
N ASP A 3 8.62 17.89 17.42
CA ASP A 3 7.57 18.94 17.40
C ASP A 3 7.50 19.75 16.08
N HIS A 4 8.55 19.73 15.25
CA HIS A 4 8.59 20.47 13.98
C HIS A 4 7.83 19.81 12.82
N MET A 5 7.55 18.50 12.88
CA MET A 5 6.79 17.80 11.82
C MET A 5 5.27 18.00 11.93
N LEU A 6 4.80 18.69 12.96
CA LEU A 6 3.37 18.90 13.24
C LEU A 6 2.92 20.34 12.92
N ARG A 7 3.57 21.05 12.00
CA ARG A 7 3.16 22.40 11.61
C ARG A 7 2.98 22.48 10.11
N ASN A 8 1.76 22.76 9.66
CA ASN A 8 1.49 23.15 8.28
C ASN A 8 1.64 24.66 8.20
N CYS A 9 2.66 25.12 7.48
CA CYS A 9 2.85 26.54 7.19
C CYS A 9 2.23 26.85 5.81
N LEU A 10 1.30 27.79 5.77
CA LEU A 10 0.71 28.34 4.56
C LEU A 10 1.19 29.79 4.41
N LYS A 11 1.70 30.13 3.22
CA LYS A 11 2.09 31.51 2.88
C LYS A 11 1.07 32.07 1.90
N VAL A 12 0.45 33.19 2.27
CA VAL A 12 -0.54 33.90 1.45
C VAL A 12 0.07 35.22 0.99
N LEU A 13 -0.05 35.53 -0.31
CA LEU A 13 0.50 36.75 -0.90
C LEU A 13 -0.61 37.76 -1.16
N PHE A 14 -0.41 38.99 -0.67
CA PHE A 14 -1.29 40.14 -0.85
C PHE A 14 -0.51 41.26 -1.56
N PRO A 15 -0.41 41.23 -2.90
CA PRO A 15 0.53 42.08 -3.65
C PRO A 15 0.15 43.56 -3.69
N PHE A 16 -1.12 43.91 -3.47
CA PHE A 16 -1.62 45.29 -3.60
C PHE A 16 -1.81 46.01 -2.25
N ILE A 17 -1.35 45.42 -1.14
CA ILE A 17 -1.58 45.94 0.21
C ILE A 17 -0.32 46.62 0.74
N SER A 18 -0.24 47.94 0.57
CA SER A 18 0.91 48.77 0.97
C SER A 18 0.66 49.57 2.27
N SER A 19 -0.55 50.12 2.44
CA SER A 19 -0.93 50.92 3.61
C SER A 19 -0.94 50.10 4.91
N SER A 20 -0.37 50.65 5.99
CA SER A 20 -0.34 50.02 7.32
C SER A 20 -1.73 49.78 7.88
N ALA A 21 -2.69 50.68 7.61
CA ALA A 21 -4.09 50.52 8.00
C ALA A 21 -4.70 49.28 7.33
N ASN A 22 -4.48 49.13 6.01
CA ASN A 22 -5.00 47.99 5.26
C ASN A 22 -4.34 46.68 5.68
N LYS A 23 -3.03 46.69 6.00
CA LYS A 23 -2.33 45.51 6.53
C LYS A 23 -2.95 45.03 7.85
N ARG A 24 -3.27 45.96 8.75
CA ARG A 24 -3.92 45.64 10.02
C ARG A 24 -5.32 45.07 9.82
N LEU A 25 -6.11 45.66 8.93
CA LEU A 25 -7.47 45.16 8.61
C LEU A 25 -7.44 43.71 8.10
N VAL A 26 -6.51 43.40 7.19
CA VAL A 26 -6.34 42.04 6.66
C VAL A 26 -5.92 41.07 7.76
N TYR A 27 -4.97 41.48 8.60
CA TYR A 27 -4.52 40.66 9.71
C TYR A 27 -5.67 40.32 10.67
N GLU A 28 -6.46 41.30 11.09
CA GLU A 28 -7.59 41.08 12.00
C GLU A 28 -8.68 40.20 11.37
N GLU A 29 -9.00 40.41 10.09
CA GLU A 29 -10.02 39.60 9.40
C GLU A 29 -9.57 38.15 9.23
N VAL A 30 -8.30 37.92 8.89
CA VAL A 30 -7.77 36.56 8.79
C VAL A 30 -7.69 35.91 10.17
N LYS A 31 -7.24 36.64 11.20
CA LYS A 31 -7.20 36.15 12.58
C LYS A 31 -8.59 35.71 13.05
N LYS A 32 -9.61 36.54 12.83
CA LYS A 32 -11.01 36.23 13.14
C LYS A 32 -11.52 35.01 12.38
N THR A 33 -11.13 34.86 11.11
CA THR A 33 -11.55 33.72 10.29
C THR A 33 -10.94 32.41 10.79
N VAL A 34 -9.66 32.41 11.17
CA VAL A 34 -8.97 31.19 11.64
C VAL A 34 -9.30 30.83 13.09
N GLU A 35 -9.91 31.74 13.85
CA GLU A 35 -10.33 31.49 15.24
C GLU A 35 -11.39 30.39 15.35
N ARG A 36 -12.13 30.11 14.28
CA ARG A 36 -13.06 28.97 14.20
C ARG A 36 -12.37 27.62 13.97
N ASP A 37 -11.08 27.59 13.63
CA ASP A 37 -10.34 26.33 13.45
C ASP A 37 -10.09 25.68 14.80
N ARG A 38 -10.41 24.38 14.89
CA ARG A 38 -10.18 23.58 16.11
C ARG A 38 -8.70 23.45 16.47
N SER A 39 -7.80 23.65 15.51
CA SER A 39 -6.36 23.52 15.72
C SER A 39 -5.74 24.86 16.06
N THR A 40 -4.70 24.89 16.92
CA THR A 40 -3.97 26.13 17.19
C THR A 40 -3.36 26.71 15.91
N VAL A 41 -3.81 27.90 15.52
CA VAL A 41 -3.28 28.65 14.38
C VAL A 41 -2.50 29.86 14.90
N LYS A 42 -1.32 30.10 14.33
CA LYS A 42 -0.57 31.34 14.49
C LYS A 42 -0.59 32.09 13.17
N VAL A 43 -0.98 33.36 13.21
CA VAL A 43 -0.96 34.26 12.06
C VAL A 43 0.14 35.28 12.30
N SER A 44 1.02 35.47 11.32
CA SER A 44 2.01 36.55 11.33
C SER A 44 1.45 37.81 10.69
N GLU A 45 2.07 38.95 10.96
CA GLU A 45 1.74 40.20 10.27
C GLU A 45 2.17 40.16 8.80
N LEU A 46 1.56 41.02 7.98
CA LEU A 46 1.93 41.20 6.58
C LEU A 46 3.34 41.78 6.47
N SER A 47 4.25 41.02 5.86
CA SER A 47 5.60 41.47 5.55
C SER A 47 5.62 42.67 4.59
N ARG A 48 6.80 43.28 4.43
CA ARG A 48 7.00 44.39 3.48
C ARG A 48 6.62 44.05 2.03
N HIS A 49 6.73 42.78 1.64
CA HIS A 49 6.38 42.29 0.30
C HIS A 49 4.94 41.77 0.19
N GLY A 50 4.10 41.98 1.22
CA GLY A 50 2.71 41.50 1.23
C GLY A 50 2.55 40.01 1.52
N LEU A 51 3.59 39.32 1.99
CA LEU A 51 3.48 37.92 2.42
C LEU A 51 2.98 37.83 3.86
N MET A 52 2.00 36.99 4.10
CA MET A 52 1.50 36.61 5.43
C MET A 52 1.70 35.11 5.64
N GLU A 53 2.37 34.75 6.73
CA GLU A 53 2.58 33.36 7.13
C GLU A 53 1.52 32.93 8.15
N ILE A 54 0.84 31.82 7.86
CA ILE A 54 -0.14 31.18 8.72
C ILE A 54 0.40 29.80 9.08
N THR A 55 0.71 29.59 10.35
CA THR A 55 1.16 28.30 10.87
C THR A 55 0.04 27.61 11.62
N ARG A 56 -0.43 26.48 11.10
CA ARG A 56 -1.44 25.64 11.75
C ARG A 56 -0.77 24.44 12.41
N LYS A 57 -1.01 24.23 13.71
CA LYS A 57 -0.61 23.00 14.41
C LYS A 57 -1.41 21.83 13.83
N ARG A 58 -0.71 20.87 13.24
CA ARG A 58 -1.26 19.62 12.74
C ARG A 58 -1.49 18.69 13.93
N VAL A 59 -2.75 18.42 14.25
CA VAL A 59 -3.17 17.57 15.37
C VAL A 59 -2.99 16.07 15.08
N ARG A 60 -2.99 15.69 13.81
CA ARG A 60 -2.95 14.28 13.35
C ARG A 60 -2.01 14.11 12.16
N PRO A 61 -1.27 12.99 12.06
CA PRO A 61 -0.42 12.70 10.91
C PRO A 61 -1.21 12.74 9.59
N SER A 62 -0.54 13.01 8.47
CA SER A 62 -1.20 12.97 7.17
C SER A 62 -1.66 11.56 6.84
N VAL A 63 -2.71 11.43 6.02
CA VAL A 63 -3.19 10.14 5.52
C VAL A 63 -2.06 9.36 4.87
N THR A 64 -1.29 10.00 3.99
CA THR A 64 -0.11 9.39 3.37
C THR A 64 0.85 8.82 4.40
N PHE A 65 1.11 9.54 5.50
CA PHE A 65 2.01 9.07 6.56
C PHE A 65 1.42 7.86 7.29
N MET A 66 0.10 7.82 7.53
CA MET A 66 -0.57 6.71 8.20
C MET A 66 -0.60 5.43 7.35
N ILE A 67 -0.70 5.54 6.02
CA ILE A 67 -0.78 4.39 5.11
C ILE A 67 0.59 3.94 4.56
N SER A 68 1.67 4.61 4.94
CA SER A 68 3.02 4.34 4.44
C SER A 68 4.00 4.15 5.58
N GLU A 69 5.07 3.44 5.30
CA GLU A 69 6.20 3.24 6.19
C GLU A 69 7.51 3.73 5.53
N PRO A 70 8.55 4.06 6.32
CA PRO A 70 9.85 4.42 5.77
C PRO A 70 10.40 3.33 4.85
N CYS A 71 10.94 3.73 3.70
CA CYS A 71 11.52 2.78 2.75
C CYS A 71 12.84 2.21 3.29
N ALA A 72 12.91 0.89 3.42
CA ALA A 72 14.12 0.19 3.88
C ALA A 72 15.28 0.30 2.87
N CYS A 73 14.99 0.42 1.58
CA CYS A 73 16.03 0.45 0.53
C CYS A 73 16.80 1.77 0.45
N CYS A 74 16.18 2.88 0.85
CA CYS A 74 16.81 4.20 0.87
C CYS A 74 16.96 4.75 2.29
N HIS A 75 16.93 3.89 3.31
CA HIS A 75 17.11 4.28 4.71
C HIS A 75 16.17 5.41 5.17
N GLY A 76 14.94 5.44 4.66
CA GLY A 76 13.91 6.41 5.07
C GLY A 76 13.91 7.75 4.32
N THR A 77 14.73 7.93 3.27
CA THR A 77 14.60 9.11 2.38
C THR A 77 13.22 9.16 1.71
N GLY A 78 12.71 7.99 1.32
CA GLY A 78 11.37 7.80 0.76
C GLY A 78 10.45 7.00 1.69
N ARG A 79 9.18 6.93 1.32
CA ARG A 79 8.16 6.11 1.98
C ARG A 79 7.53 5.15 0.98
N VAL A 80 7.19 3.96 1.44
CA VAL A 80 6.51 2.92 0.67
C VAL A 80 5.20 2.57 1.35
N GLU A 81 4.25 2.03 0.60
CA GLU A 81 2.99 1.56 1.18
C GLU A 81 3.25 0.54 2.30
N ALA A 82 2.58 0.73 3.44
CA ALA A 82 2.70 -0.17 4.57
C ALA A 82 2.04 -1.52 4.27
N LEU A 83 2.65 -2.61 4.74
CA LEU A 83 2.11 -3.96 4.55
C LEU A 83 0.67 -4.10 5.12
N GLU A 84 0.38 -3.46 6.24
CA GLU A 84 -0.96 -3.35 6.82
C GLU A 84 -1.96 -2.70 5.85
N THR A 85 -1.56 -1.66 5.13
CA THR A 85 -2.43 -0.99 4.16
C THR A 85 -2.71 -1.91 2.98
N ALA A 86 -1.67 -2.57 2.46
CA ALA A 86 -1.82 -3.55 1.39
C ALA A 86 -2.66 -4.77 1.83
N TYR A 87 -2.56 -5.22 3.09
CA TYR A 87 -3.43 -6.25 3.66
C TYR A 87 -4.91 -5.83 3.64
N SER A 88 -5.22 -4.61 4.10
CA SER A 88 -6.59 -4.08 4.01
C SER A 88 -7.07 -3.91 2.56
N LYS A 89 -6.18 -3.65 1.60
CA LYS A 89 -6.55 -3.64 0.17
C LYS A 89 -6.90 -5.04 -0.33
N ILE A 90 -6.15 -6.07 0.05
CA ILE A 90 -6.44 -7.47 -0.28
C ILE A 90 -7.82 -7.86 0.26
N GLU A 91 -8.10 -7.54 1.53
CA GLU A 91 -9.39 -7.81 2.17
C GLU A 91 -10.55 -7.16 1.39
N ARG A 92 -10.44 -5.85 1.09
CA ARG A 92 -11.47 -5.13 0.32
C ARG A 92 -11.66 -5.70 -1.08
N GLU A 93 -10.58 -6.10 -1.75
CA GLU A 93 -10.65 -6.66 -3.09
C GLU A 93 -11.33 -8.04 -3.10
N ILE A 94 -11.06 -8.88 -2.09
CA ILE A 94 -11.80 -10.14 -1.91
C ILE A 94 -13.29 -9.84 -1.70
N CYS A 95 -13.64 -8.93 -0.79
CA CYS A 95 -15.02 -8.55 -0.54
C CYS A 95 -15.72 -8.04 -1.81
N ARG A 96 -15.03 -7.23 -2.62
CA ARG A 96 -15.54 -6.73 -3.90
C ARG A 96 -15.83 -7.86 -4.88
N LEU A 97 -14.92 -8.83 -5.01
CA LEU A 97 -15.12 -10.00 -5.88
C LEU A 97 -16.27 -10.87 -5.37
N LEU A 98 -16.34 -11.13 -4.07
CA LEU A 98 -17.45 -11.87 -3.46
C LEU A 98 -18.80 -11.19 -3.71
N SER A 99 -18.86 -9.87 -3.65
CA SER A 99 -20.09 -9.10 -3.92
C SER A 99 -20.56 -9.21 -5.38
N THR A 100 -19.64 -9.53 -6.30
CA THR A 100 -19.94 -9.69 -7.74
C THR A 100 -20.25 -11.15 -8.10
N MET A 101 -19.90 -12.10 -7.23
CA MET A 101 -20.13 -13.52 -7.45
C MET A 101 -21.51 -13.92 -6.90
N ASP A 102 -22.36 -14.52 -7.74
CA ASP A 102 -23.67 -15.05 -7.31
C ASP A 102 -23.57 -16.32 -6.45
N GLN A 103 -22.36 -16.91 -6.34
CA GLN A 103 -22.10 -18.05 -5.49
C GLN A 103 -22.04 -17.62 -4.02
N LYS A 104 -23.13 -17.86 -3.30
CA LYS A 104 -23.17 -17.68 -1.84
C LYS A 104 -22.37 -18.81 -1.20
N ALA A 105 -21.36 -18.45 -0.41
CA ALA A 105 -20.64 -19.41 0.42
C ALA A 105 -21.59 -19.95 1.48
N ASP A 106 -21.83 -21.26 1.49
CA ASP A 106 -22.59 -21.86 2.59
C ASP A 106 -21.74 -21.83 3.86
N PRO A 107 -22.24 -21.27 4.98
CA PRO A 107 -21.50 -21.22 6.24
C PRO A 107 -21.12 -22.62 6.75
N GLU A 108 -22.01 -23.60 6.49
CA GLU A 108 -21.93 -24.96 7.00
C GLU A 108 -21.03 -25.89 6.16
N ASN A 109 -20.68 -25.51 4.92
CA ASN A 109 -19.85 -26.33 4.04
C ASN A 109 -18.59 -25.60 3.56
N PRO A 110 -17.44 -25.79 4.23
CA PRO A 110 -16.17 -25.19 3.80
C PRO A 110 -15.72 -25.56 2.38
N LYS A 111 -16.29 -26.62 1.76
CA LYS A 111 -15.98 -26.97 0.37
C LYS A 111 -16.66 -26.05 -0.65
N SER A 112 -17.75 -25.38 -0.29
CA SER A 112 -18.43 -24.43 -1.18
C SER A 112 -17.85 -23.01 -1.10
N TRP A 113 -16.87 -22.77 -0.22
CA TRP A 113 -16.20 -21.49 -0.11
C TRP A 113 -15.46 -21.14 -1.41
N PRO A 114 -15.65 -19.93 -1.95
CA PRO A 114 -14.93 -19.46 -3.13
C PRO A 114 -13.43 -19.55 -2.95
N ARG A 115 -12.75 -20.02 -4.00
CA ARG A 115 -11.29 -20.24 -4.00
C ARG A 115 -10.64 -19.10 -4.79
N PHE A 116 -9.58 -18.51 -4.24
CA PHE A 116 -8.80 -17.48 -4.90
C PHE A 116 -7.31 -17.80 -4.85
N ILE A 117 -6.57 -17.39 -5.89
CA ILE A 117 -5.11 -17.36 -5.92
C ILE A 117 -4.68 -15.94 -5.58
N LEU A 118 -3.90 -15.81 -4.50
CA LEU A 118 -3.30 -14.56 -4.06
C LEU A 118 -1.80 -14.58 -4.41
N ARG A 119 -1.39 -13.79 -5.40
CA ARG A 119 0.02 -13.61 -5.78
C ARG A 119 0.57 -12.36 -5.12
N VAL A 120 1.68 -12.50 -4.40
CA VAL A 120 2.31 -11.42 -3.64
C VAL A 120 3.83 -11.49 -3.71
N ASP A 121 4.49 -10.42 -3.26
CA ASP A 121 5.93 -10.38 -3.04
C ASP A 121 6.37 -11.14 -1.77
N GLN A 122 7.68 -11.35 -1.60
CA GLN A 122 8.24 -12.10 -0.47
C GLN A 122 7.96 -11.45 0.89
N TYR A 123 8.02 -10.10 0.99
CA TYR A 123 7.78 -9.40 2.24
C TYR A 123 6.33 -9.58 2.68
N MET A 124 5.40 -9.45 1.74
CA MET A 124 3.98 -9.68 2.01
C MET A 124 3.70 -11.14 2.37
N SER A 125 4.32 -12.11 1.68
CA SER A 125 4.19 -13.53 2.04
C SER A 125 4.60 -13.78 3.50
N ASN A 126 5.78 -13.31 3.89
CA ASN A 126 6.28 -13.45 5.26
C ASN A 126 5.36 -12.77 6.27
N PHE A 127 4.83 -11.60 5.92
CA PHE A 127 3.90 -10.84 6.75
C PHE A 127 2.56 -11.55 6.98
N LEU A 128 2.05 -12.20 5.93
CA LEU A 128 0.79 -12.96 5.96
C LEU A 128 0.93 -14.26 6.74
N THR A 129 2.10 -14.92 6.67
CA THR A 129 2.37 -16.23 7.31
C THR A 129 3.08 -16.12 8.65
N SER A 130 3.38 -14.91 9.13
CA SER A 130 4.02 -14.70 10.42
C SER A 130 3.10 -15.08 11.60
N GLY A 131 3.68 -15.70 12.64
CA GLY A 131 3.01 -16.02 13.90
C GLY A 131 2.26 -17.36 13.93
N LYS A 132 1.79 -17.74 15.13
CA LYS A 132 1.02 -18.99 15.34
C LYS A 132 -0.36 -18.96 14.69
N ARG A 133 -1.02 -17.79 14.73
CA ARG A 133 -2.29 -17.53 14.05
C ARG A 133 -2.03 -16.54 12.92
N THR A 134 -1.81 -17.09 11.73
CA THR A 134 -1.39 -16.31 10.58
C THR A 134 -2.48 -15.34 10.14
N ARG A 135 -2.09 -14.15 9.67
CA ARG A 135 -3.04 -13.16 9.12
C ARG A 135 -3.81 -13.74 7.94
N LEU A 136 -3.16 -14.58 7.13
CA LEU A 136 -3.81 -15.30 6.04
C LEU A 136 -4.94 -16.22 6.52
N ALA A 137 -4.72 -16.97 7.61
CA ALA A 137 -5.74 -17.86 8.17
C ALA A 137 -6.91 -17.08 8.77
N ILE A 138 -6.62 -15.96 9.43
CA ILE A 138 -7.65 -15.03 9.94
C ILE A 138 -8.48 -14.50 8.78
N LEU A 139 -7.83 -13.95 7.75
CA LEU A 139 -8.49 -13.40 6.56
C LEU A 139 -9.39 -14.45 5.87
N SER A 140 -8.84 -15.65 5.62
CA SER A 140 -9.56 -16.76 5.01
C SER A 140 -10.78 -17.19 5.82
N SER A 141 -10.65 -17.28 7.14
CA SER A 141 -11.74 -17.71 8.03
C SER A 141 -12.82 -16.63 8.22
N SER A 142 -12.43 -15.37 8.26
CA SER A 142 -13.33 -14.21 8.40
C SER A 142 -14.17 -13.99 7.14
N LEU A 143 -13.55 -14.07 5.96
CA LEU A 143 -14.22 -13.87 4.68
C LEU A 143 -14.85 -15.15 4.11
N LYS A 144 -14.64 -16.31 4.76
CA LYS A 144 -15.15 -17.62 4.31
C LYS A 144 -14.70 -17.95 2.89
N VAL A 145 -13.40 -17.79 2.64
CA VAL A 145 -12.76 -18.04 1.33
C VAL A 145 -11.54 -18.92 1.47
N TRP A 146 -11.24 -19.71 0.44
CA TRP A 146 -9.96 -20.40 0.31
C TRP A 146 -8.95 -19.52 -0.40
N LEU A 147 -7.81 -19.28 0.23
CA LEU A 147 -6.71 -18.51 -0.36
C LEU A 147 -5.51 -19.41 -0.64
N LEU A 148 -5.14 -19.53 -1.92
CA LEU A 148 -3.88 -20.13 -2.34
C LEU A 148 -2.83 -19.03 -2.50
N LEU A 149 -1.90 -18.96 -1.55
CA LEU A 149 -0.81 -18.00 -1.57
C LEU A 149 0.29 -18.45 -2.55
N LYS A 150 0.68 -17.57 -3.50
CA LYS A 150 1.80 -17.79 -4.42
C LYS A 150 2.77 -16.61 -4.33
N VAL A 151 4.06 -16.90 -4.16
CA VAL A 151 5.10 -15.86 -4.19
C VAL A 151 5.56 -15.67 -5.64
N ALA A 152 5.53 -14.43 -6.12
CA ALA A 152 5.99 -14.08 -7.46
C ALA A 152 7.16 -13.07 -7.39
N ARG A 153 8.15 -13.25 -8.28
CA ARG A 153 9.24 -12.28 -8.46
C ARG A 153 8.75 -11.13 -9.35
N GLY A 154 9.31 -9.94 -9.16
CA GLY A 154 8.95 -8.74 -9.94
C GLY A 154 7.77 -7.93 -9.40
N PHE A 155 7.17 -8.34 -8.27
CA PHE A 155 6.19 -7.53 -7.55
C PHE A 155 6.89 -6.51 -6.66
N THR A 156 6.48 -5.25 -6.74
CA THR A 156 6.87 -4.22 -5.76
C THR A 156 6.19 -4.50 -4.42
N LYS A 157 6.82 -4.08 -3.32
CA LYS A 157 6.30 -4.27 -1.96
C LYS A 157 4.87 -3.73 -1.85
N GLY A 158 3.93 -4.57 -1.40
CA GLY A 158 2.52 -4.20 -1.22
C GLY A 158 1.66 -4.33 -2.47
N THR A 159 2.26 -4.62 -3.63
CA THR A 159 1.51 -4.98 -4.84
C THR A 159 1.07 -6.44 -4.76
N PHE A 160 -0.15 -6.71 -5.20
CA PHE A 160 -0.72 -8.05 -5.21
C PHE A 160 -1.59 -8.26 -6.44
N GLU A 161 -1.79 -9.52 -6.80
CA GLU A 161 -2.75 -9.93 -7.84
C GLU A 161 -3.65 -11.01 -7.25
N LEU A 162 -4.95 -10.83 -7.39
CA LEU A 162 -5.96 -11.76 -6.88
C LEU A 162 -6.78 -12.30 -8.05
N LYS A 163 -6.89 -13.63 -8.16
CA LYS A 163 -7.66 -14.29 -9.22
C LYS A 163 -8.62 -15.33 -8.62
N PRO A 164 -9.89 -15.38 -9.05
CA PRO A 164 -10.76 -16.49 -8.70
C PRO A 164 -10.23 -17.78 -9.33
N LEU A 165 -10.27 -18.86 -8.56
CA LEU A 165 -9.91 -20.20 -9.02
C LEU A 165 -11.19 -20.91 -9.45
N THR A 166 -11.55 -20.77 -10.73
CA THR A 166 -12.61 -21.59 -11.35
C THR A 166 -12.10 -23.03 -11.49
N GLY A 167 -12.96 -24.02 -11.23
CA GLY A 167 -12.62 -25.44 -11.03
C GLY A 167 -11.63 -26.06 -12.03
N ASP A 168 -10.67 -26.80 -11.46
CA ASP A 168 -9.86 -27.89 -12.03
C ASP A 168 -9.35 -27.76 -13.47
N LYS A 169 -8.41 -26.84 -13.72
CA LYS A 169 -7.41 -26.98 -14.80
C LYS A 169 -6.25 -25.99 -14.65
N GLU A 170 -5.34 -26.26 -13.71
CA GLU A 170 -3.99 -25.64 -13.77
C GLU A 170 -2.93 -26.47 -13.00
N TYR A 171 -2.90 -27.78 -13.26
CA TYR A 171 -1.69 -28.59 -13.07
C TYR A 171 -1.20 -29.06 -14.43
N LYS A 172 -0.43 -28.18 -15.09
CA LYS A 172 0.66 -28.43 -16.06
C LYS A 172 0.83 -27.17 -16.90
N ASN A 173 1.83 -26.36 -16.57
CA ASN A 173 2.98 -26.13 -17.45
C ASN A 173 3.89 -25.08 -16.83
N GLY A 174 5.08 -25.53 -16.44
CA GLY A 174 6.25 -24.68 -16.58
C GLY A 174 6.59 -24.58 -18.07
N HIS A 175 6.85 -23.36 -18.50
CA HIS A 175 7.54 -22.94 -19.72
C HIS A 175 6.81 -22.91 -21.08
N GLU A 176 7.07 -21.78 -21.77
CA GLU A 176 6.87 -21.40 -23.18
C GLU A 176 5.46 -20.92 -23.61
N THR A 177 5.22 -19.81 -24.33
CA THR A 177 5.99 -18.64 -24.79
C THR A 177 4.97 -17.59 -25.27
N ALA A 178 5.20 -16.30 -25.03
CA ALA A 178 4.84 -15.21 -25.94
C ALA A 178 5.56 -13.93 -25.51
N ILE A 179 6.87 -13.87 -25.79
CA ILE A 179 7.60 -12.60 -25.78
C ILE A 179 7.12 -11.86 -27.02
N SER A 180 6.25 -10.87 -26.84
CA SER A 180 6.14 -9.78 -27.80
C SER A 180 7.12 -8.69 -27.38
N VAL A 181 8.24 -8.67 -28.10
CA VAL A 181 9.12 -7.52 -28.37
C VAL A 181 9.78 -6.84 -27.17
N LEU A 182 11.05 -7.17 -26.94
CA LEU A 182 12.02 -6.22 -26.37
C LEU A 182 13.02 -5.82 -27.47
N ARG A 183 13.35 -4.52 -27.54
CA ARG A 183 14.61 -4.06 -28.13
C ARG A 183 15.73 -4.10 -27.06
N PRO A 184 17.00 -4.28 -27.48
CA PRO A 184 18.06 -4.92 -26.69
C PRO A 184 19.18 -3.97 -26.24
N THR A 185 20.00 -4.46 -25.29
CA THR A 185 21.48 -4.35 -25.09
C THR A 185 21.73 -4.57 -23.58
N ASP A 186 22.49 -5.55 -23.06
CA ASP A 186 23.92 -5.84 -23.29
C ASP A 186 24.38 -7.13 -22.50
N PRO A 187 25.65 -7.61 -22.56
CA PRO A 187 26.05 -8.98 -22.92
C PRO A 187 26.36 -9.95 -21.73
N PRO A 188 26.79 -11.22 -21.99
CA PRO A 188 26.48 -12.37 -21.14
C PRO A 188 27.61 -12.78 -20.19
N ARG A 189 27.29 -13.49 -19.10
CA ARG A 189 28.26 -14.42 -18.48
C ARG A 189 27.66 -15.65 -17.80
N LYS A 190 27.97 -16.78 -18.47
CA LYS A 190 28.32 -18.14 -18.01
C LYS A 190 27.22 -19.06 -17.45
N LYS A 191 26.95 -20.10 -18.27
CA LYS A 191 26.28 -21.37 -17.95
C LYS A 191 26.98 -22.08 -16.80
N LEU A 192 26.21 -22.63 -15.87
CA LEU A 192 26.59 -23.83 -15.12
C LEU A 192 25.49 -24.88 -15.25
N THR A 193 25.98 -26.10 -15.49
CA THR A 193 25.32 -27.28 -16.02
C THR A 193 24.44 -27.99 -15.01
N LEU A 194 23.35 -28.56 -15.53
CA LEU A 194 22.44 -29.50 -14.86
C LEU A 194 23.16 -30.80 -14.49
N PHE A 195 22.88 -31.32 -13.29
CA PHE A 195 23.02 -32.74 -12.98
C PHE A 195 21.65 -33.31 -12.61
N PRO A 196 21.11 -34.30 -13.34
CA PRO A 196 19.90 -35.00 -12.94
C PRO A 196 20.28 -36.13 -11.98
N ILE A 197 19.88 -36.03 -10.71
CA ILE A 197 19.92 -37.20 -9.82
C ILE A 197 18.62 -37.99 -10.00
N LYS A 198 18.83 -39.22 -10.45
CA LYS A 198 17.86 -40.27 -10.79
C LYS A 198 16.79 -40.49 -9.72
N LYS A 199 15.58 -40.75 -10.21
CA LYS A 199 14.49 -41.42 -9.48
C LYS A 199 14.91 -42.81 -9.00
N TRP A 200 14.43 -43.21 -7.83
CA TRP A 200 14.02 -44.59 -7.59
C TRP A 200 12.68 -44.58 -6.82
N LYS A 201 11.70 -45.32 -7.33
CA LYS A 201 10.42 -45.63 -6.70
C LYS A 201 10.48 -47.06 -6.18
N SER A 202 9.89 -47.25 -4.98
CA SER A 202 9.03 -48.37 -4.54
C SER A 202 9.50 -49.82 -4.70
N SER A 203 9.48 -50.59 -3.61
CA SER A 203 8.43 -51.61 -3.34
C SER A 203 8.92 -52.55 -2.23
N GLY A 204 8.00 -52.98 -1.38
CA GLY A 204 8.28 -53.73 -0.16
C GLY A 204 8.51 -55.23 -0.32
N LYS A 205 8.71 -55.85 0.84
CA LYS A 205 8.24 -57.17 1.25
C LYS A 205 8.03 -57.12 2.75
#